data_AF-A0A660XRZ6-F1
#
_entry.id   AF-A0A660XRZ6-F1
#
_cell.length_a   1.000
_cell.length_b   1.000
_cell.length_c   1.000
_cell.angle_alpha   90.00
_cell.angle_beta   90.00
_cell.angle_gamma   90.00
#
_symmetry.space_group_name_H-M   'P 1'
#
loop_
_entity.id
_entity.type
_entity.pdbx_description
1 polymer ?
#
loop_
_entity_poly.entity_id
_entity_poly.type
_entity_poly.pdbx_seq_one_letter_code
_entity_poly.pdbx_strand_id
1 'polypeptide(L)'
;MYTRESPGNNIQDAVTVANERGFSTIQLLSDITLQTGDILTGFKLVGVSHILTNVTIETGAICGNLQISKCWVTGVLDGGTEIEDCIVSDLIYFNGHIHNSGLVGTVTLDGNKKAVFSDCKTIDQDHPLVLDMGGSGQSVSIPNYSGLLTIRNLTSASEEIGIGLNAGMVVLEDTITAGTIIIGGNGILMHTQTGSEIVNSDGLMNKTGIADAVLYETVEDSLSLESVLRLILSATTGDSAGAGTDTFEYKSVNGAKSRIKSTFDEDGNRQITLLDAS
;
A
#
# COMPACT_ATOMS: atom_id res chain seq x y z
N MET A 1 -18.37 38.07 -23.66
CA MET A 1 -17.32 38.10 -22.62
C MET A 1 -17.68 37.02 -21.64
N TYR A 2 -16.92 35.92 -21.61
CA TYR A 2 -17.25 34.82 -20.71
C TYR A 2 -16.90 35.23 -19.28
N THR A 3 -17.90 35.19 -18.40
CA THR A 3 -17.77 35.43 -16.97
C THR A 3 -18.43 34.25 -16.26
N ARG A 4 -18.34 34.16 -14.93
CA ARG A 4 -19.16 33.20 -14.18
C ARG A 4 -20.66 33.33 -14.46
N GLU A 5 -21.11 34.51 -14.91
CA GLU A 5 -22.51 34.81 -15.24
C GLU A 5 -22.85 34.58 -16.73
N SER A 6 -21.84 34.31 -17.57
CA SER A 6 -22.00 33.96 -18.98
C SER A 6 -20.95 32.90 -19.34
N PRO A 7 -21.15 31.63 -18.94
CA PRO A 7 -20.18 30.57 -19.24
C PRO A 7 -20.12 30.28 -20.75
N GLY A 8 -18.94 29.88 -21.22
CA GLY A 8 -18.81 29.25 -22.53
C GLY A 8 -19.58 27.93 -22.55
N ASN A 9 -20.16 27.58 -23.70
CA ASN A 9 -20.99 26.37 -23.83
C ASN A 9 -20.23 25.15 -24.36
N ASN A 10 -18.94 25.29 -24.68
CA ASN A 10 -18.05 24.18 -25.06
C ASN A 10 -16.60 24.48 -24.63
N ILE A 11 -15.79 23.43 -24.54
CA ILE A 11 -14.43 23.51 -24.00
C ILE A 11 -13.45 24.13 -25.00
N GLN A 12 -13.66 23.94 -26.31
CA GLN A 12 -12.78 24.49 -27.35
C GLN A 12 -12.85 26.01 -27.40
N ASP A 13 -14.04 26.59 -27.23
CA ASP A 13 -14.22 28.03 -27.12
C ASP A 13 -13.57 28.57 -25.85
N ALA A 14 -13.69 27.84 -24.73
CA ALA A 14 -13.03 28.21 -23.48
C ALA A 14 -11.50 28.21 -23.63
N VAL A 15 -10.93 27.20 -24.27
CA VAL A 15 -9.50 27.09 -24.56
C VAL A 15 -9.03 28.19 -25.52
N THR A 16 -9.78 28.46 -26.59
CA THR A 16 -9.48 29.53 -27.55
C THR A 16 -9.39 30.88 -26.83
N VAL A 17 -10.41 31.23 -26.04
CA VAL A 17 -10.44 32.50 -25.31
C VAL A 17 -9.34 32.54 -24.25
N ALA A 18 -9.06 31.42 -23.58
CA ALA A 18 -8.01 31.34 -22.59
C ALA A 18 -6.63 31.58 -23.21
N ASN A 19 -6.34 30.97 -24.37
CA ASN A 19 -5.11 31.20 -25.12
C ASN A 19 -4.98 32.65 -25.61
N GLU A 20 -6.03 33.24 -26.18
CA GLU A 20 -6.03 34.64 -26.64
C GLU A 20 -5.77 35.63 -25.50
N ARG A 21 -6.21 35.29 -24.29
CA ARG A 21 -6.15 36.18 -23.11
C ARG A 21 -5.05 35.82 -22.12
N GLY A 22 -4.31 34.75 -22.34
CA GLY A 22 -3.25 34.26 -21.46
C GLY A 22 -3.76 33.65 -20.14
N PHE A 23 -4.96 33.10 -20.12
CA PHE A 23 -5.46 32.33 -18.97
C PHE A 23 -5.06 30.87 -19.10
N SER A 24 -4.74 30.23 -17.98
CA SER A 24 -4.44 28.79 -17.89
C SER A 24 -5.47 28.01 -17.08
N THR A 25 -6.46 28.67 -16.48
CA THR A 25 -7.46 28.03 -15.60
C THR A 25 -8.86 28.15 -16.20
N ILE A 26 -9.57 27.03 -16.25
CA ILE A 26 -10.95 26.90 -16.70
C ILE A 26 -11.79 26.41 -15.52
N GLN A 27 -12.84 27.18 -15.19
CA GLN A 27 -13.80 26.84 -14.15
C GLN A 27 -14.97 26.05 -14.78
N LEU A 28 -15.25 24.89 -14.23
CA LEU A 28 -16.35 24.02 -14.63
C LEU A 28 -17.54 24.24 -13.70
N LEU A 29 -18.70 24.57 -14.25
CA LEU A 29 -19.94 24.78 -13.49
C LEU A 29 -20.86 23.55 -13.50
N SER A 30 -20.58 22.59 -14.38
CA SER A 30 -21.30 21.35 -14.56
C SER A 30 -20.34 20.29 -15.10
N ASP A 31 -20.86 19.07 -15.21
CA ASP A 31 -20.15 17.95 -15.83
C ASP A 31 -19.65 18.29 -17.23
N ILE A 32 -18.55 17.66 -17.59
CA ILE A 32 -17.90 17.79 -18.90
C ILE A 32 -17.33 16.46 -19.35
N THR A 33 -17.45 16.21 -20.66
CA THR A 33 -16.75 15.13 -21.34
C THR A 33 -15.72 15.76 -22.28
N LEU A 34 -14.45 15.42 -22.09
CA LEU A 34 -13.36 15.79 -22.98
C LEU A 34 -13.27 14.74 -24.09
N GLN A 35 -13.44 15.17 -25.33
CA GLN A 35 -13.61 14.29 -26.49
C GLN A 35 -12.44 14.40 -27.45
N THR A 36 -12.53 13.64 -28.54
CA THR A 36 -11.54 13.70 -29.63
C THR A 36 -11.40 15.12 -30.18
N GLY A 37 -10.17 15.63 -30.19
CA GLY A 37 -9.85 16.96 -30.69
C GLY A 37 -9.81 18.06 -29.62
N ASP A 38 -10.17 17.72 -28.37
CA ASP A 38 -9.95 18.61 -27.23
C ASP A 38 -8.48 18.65 -26.86
N ILE A 39 -7.90 19.86 -26.84
CA ILE A 39 -6.49 20.07 -26.50
C ILE A 39 -6.41 20.95 -25.26
N LEU A 40 -6.08 20.34 -24.13
CA LEU A 40 -5.99 21.00 -22.83
C LEU A 40 -4.59 20.94 -22.22
N THR A 41 -3.57 20.78 -23.07
CA THR A 41 -2.18 20.70 -22.63
C THR A 41 -1.80 21.92 -21.79
N GLY A 42 -1.38 21.70 -20.54
CA GLY A 42 -0.95 22.76 -19.61
C GLY A 42 -2.07 23.58 -18.98
N PHE A 43 -3.34 23.21 -19.16
CA PHE A 43 -4.47 23.88 -18.51
C PHE A 43 -4.74 23.31 -17.11
N LYS A 44 -5.46 24.10 -16.31
CA LYS A 44 -6.06 23.71 -15.04
C LYS A 44 -7.57 23.72 -15.12
N LEU A 45 -8.21 22.59 -14.83
CA LEU A 45 -9.66 22.44 -14.69
C LEU A 45 -10.03 22.48 -13.22
N VAL A 46 -10.99 23.33 -12.85
CA VAL A 46 -11.48 23.45 -11.48
C VAL A 46 -12.99 23.30 -11.46
N GLY A 47 -13.48 22.25 -10.82
CA GLY A 47 -14.91 22.01 -10.61
C GLY A 47 -15.50 22.77 -9.42
N VAL A 48 -16.82 22.65 -9.28
CA VAL A 48 -17.54 23.19 -8.11
C VAL A 48 -17.28 22.32 -6.89
N SER A 49 -17.41 21.00 -7.05
CA SER A 49 -17.08 19.97 -6.07
C SER A 49 -17.09 18.60 -6.72
N HIS A 50 -16.44 17.62 -6.10
CA HIS A 50 -16.49 16.21 -6.53
C HIS A 50 -17.89 15.56 -6.49
N ILE A 51 -18.91 16.27 -5.99
CA ILE A 51 -20.32 15.81 -5.97
C ILE A 51 -21.10 16.38 -7.16
N LEU A 52 -20.72 17.57 -7.63
CA LEU A 52 -21.50 18.36 -8.60
C LEU A 52 -20.82 18.48 -9.97
N THR A 53 -19.58 18.02 -10.09
CA THR A 53 -18.79 18.19 -11.30
C THR A 53 -18.02 16.91 -11.61
N ASN A 54 -18.43 16.23 -12.67
CA ASN A 54 -17.77 15.07 -13.22
C ASN A 54 -16.96 15.48 -14.47
N VAL A 55 -15.70 15.07 -14.51
CA VAL A 55 -14.81 15.20 -15.68
C VAL A 55 -14.57 13.80 -16.23
N THR A 56 -15.13 13.54 -17.40
CA THR A 56 -14.89 12.29 -18.15
C THR A 56 -13.91 12.57 -19.28
N ILE A 57 -12.77 11.87 -19.31
CA ILE A 57 -11.79 12.01 -20.39
C ILE A 57 -11.89 10.83 -21.35
N GLU A 58 -12.20 11.07 -22.62
CA GLU A 58 -12.19 10.05 -23.66
C GLU A 58 -10.80 9.90 -24.30
N THR A 59 -10.51 8.75 -24.90
CA THR A 59 -9.19 8.40 -25.49
C THR A 59 -8.64 9.40 -26.52
N GLY A 60 -9.49 10.23 -27.13
CA GLY A 60 -9.08 11.20 -28.14
C GLY A 60 -8.73 12.60 -27.62
N ALA A 61 -8.90 12.85 -26.32
CA ALA A 61 -8.56 14.14 -25.72
C ALA A 61 -7.05 14.23 -25.44
N ILE A 62 -6.43 15.38 -25.72
CA ILE A 62 -5.00 15.63 -25.48
C ILE A 62 -4.84 16.39 -24.16
N CYS A 63 -4.41 15.68 -23.12
CA CYS A 63 -4.38 16.16 -21.73
C CYS A 63 -2.96 16.30 -21.14
N GLY A 64 -1.94 16.56 -21.96
CA GLY A 64 -0.55 16.62 -21.48
C GLY A 64 -0.31 17.72 -20.43
N ASN A 65 0.26 17.38 -19.27
CA ASN A 65 0.43 18.31 -18.15
C ASN A 65 -0.87 19.02 -17.73
N LEU A 66 -2.02 18.34 -17.82
CA LEU A 66 -3.29 18.84 -17.29
C LEU A 66 -3.24 18.89 -15.76
N GLN A 67 -3.97 19.83 -15.16
CA GLN A 67 -4.24 19.85 -13.73
C GLN A 67 -5.75 19.79 -13.50
N ILE A 68 -6.23 18.95 -12.60
CA ILE A 68 -7.66 18.80 -12.30
C ILE A 68 -7.88 18.93 -10.80
N SER A 69 -8.82 19.80 -10.39
CA SER A 69 -9.18 19.92 -8.98
C SER A 69 -10.67 20.07 -8.71
N LYS A 70 -11.10 19.57 -7.54
CA LYS A 70 -12.48 19.68 -7.04
C LYS A 70 -13.53 19.04 -7.95
N CYS A 71 -13.20 17.90 -8.55
CA CYS A 71 -14.07 17.14 -9.45
C CYS A 71 -14.13 15.67 -9.06
N TRP A 72 -15.09 14.95 -9.63
CA TRP A 72 -14.96 13.52 -9.86
C TRP A 72 -14.27 13.32 -11.22
N VAL A 73 -13.27 12.44 -11.29
CA VAL A 73 -12.46 12.26 -12.51
C VAL A 73 -12.46 10.79 -12.92
N THR A 74 -12.72 10.54 -14.21
CA THR A 74 -12.72 9.19 -14.80
C THR A 74 -12.33 9.20 -16.28
N GLY A 75 -11.93 8.05 -16.82
CA GLY A 75 -11.63 7.89 -18.25
C GLY A 75 -10.16 7.63 -18.56
N VAL A 76 -9.71 8.10 -19.73
CA VAL A 76 -8.36 7.83 -20.25
C VAL A 76 -7.49 9.05 -20.10
N LEU A 77 -6.39 8.95 -19.36
CA LEU A 77 -5.60 10.11 -18.99
C LEU A 77 -4.12 9.79 -19.06
N ASP A 78 -3.45 10.31 -20.08
CA ASP A 78 -2.02 10.20 -20.27
C ASP A 78 -1.31 11.56 -20.12
N GLY A 79 0.00 11.57 -20.35
CA GLY A 79 0.75 12.81 -20.53
C GLY A 79 1.16 13.55 -19.26
N GLY A 80 1.16 12.89 -18.08
CA GLY A 80 1.69 13.47 -16.84
C GLY A 80 0.75 14.48 -16.20
N THR A 81 -0.42 14.03 -15.76
CA THR A 81 -1.46 14.89 -15.18
C THR A 81 -1.30 15.02 -13.66
N GLU A 82 -1.71 16.16 -13.12
CA GLU A 82 -1.86 16.38 -11.67
C GLU A 82 -3.35 16.42 -11.29
N ILE A 83 -3.73 15.64 -10.27
CA ILE A 83 -5.11 15.58 -9.76
C ILE A 83 -5.09 15.87 -8.26
N GLU A 84 -5.82 16.89 -7.81
CA GLU A 84 -5.85 17.33 -6.40
C GLU A 84 -7.28 17.53 -5.89
N ASP A 85 -7.54 17.22 -4.61
CA ASP A 85 -8.84 17.42 -3.95
C ASP A 85 -10.03 16.85 -4.76
N CYS A 86 -9.85 15.68 -5.36
CA CYS A 86 -10.83 15.04 -6.23
C CYS A 86 -11.34 13.71 -5.66
N ILE A 87 -12.38 13.17 -6.30
CA ILE A 87 -12.61 11.72 -6.31
C ILE A 87 -12.13 11.19 -7.66
N VAL A 88 -11.38 10.10 -7.65
CA VAL A 88 -10.85 9.47 -8.86
C VAL A 88 -11.37 8.05 -8.96
N SER A 89 -11.93 7.71 -10.12
CA SER A 89 -12.39 6.36 -10.44
C SER A 89 -12.07 5.97 -11.87
N ASP A 90 -11.83 4.69 -12.10
CA ASP A 90 -11.83 4.09 -13.46
C ASP A 90 -10.94 4.87 -14.44
N LEU A 91 -9.71 5.16 -14.01
CA LEU A 91 -8.69 5.79 -14.85
C LEU A 91 -7.88 4.74 -15.60
N ILE A 92 -7.59 5.03 -16.86
CA ILE A 92 -6.79 4.17 -17.73
C ILE A 92 -5.61 4.97 -18.28
N TYR A 93 -4.45 4.31 -18.34
CA TYR A 93 -3.17 4.86 -18.80
C TYR A 93 -2.61 5.99 -17.94
N PHE A 94 -2.96 5.97 -16.65
CA PHE A 94 -2.58 7.05 -15.76
C PHE A 94 -1.07 7.09 -15.54
N ASN A 95 -0.47 8.24 -15.87
CA ASN A 95 0.84 8.64 -15.38
C ASN A 95 0.78 10.08 -14.84
N GLY A 96 1.38 10.31 -13.67
CA GLY A 96 1.32 11.62 -13.02
C GLY A 96 1.18 11.53 -11.51
N HIS A 97 0.57 12.55 -10.91
CA HIS A 97 0.44 12.68 -9.46
C HIS A 97 -1.01 12.92 -9.07
N ILE A 98 -1.56 12.03 -8.26
CA ILE A 98 -2.83 12.21 -7.54
C ILE A 98 -2.50 12.53 -6.09
N HIS A 99 -3.05 13.61 -5.55
CA HIS A 99 -2.87 13.96 -4.15
C HIS A 99 -4.14 14.46 -3.47
N ASN A 100 -4.21 14.30 -2.14
CA ASN A 100 -5.34 14.72 -1.31
C ASN A 100 -6.71 14.23 -1.80
N SER A 101 -6.76 13.07 -2.45
CA SER A 101 -7.94 12.62 -3.19
C SER A 101 -8.53 11.32 -2.65
N GLY A 102 -9.83 11.15 -2.89
CA GLY A 102 -10.52 9.89 -2.68
C GLY A 102 -10.35 8.98 -3.89
N LEU A 103 -10.03 7.70 -3.68
CA LEU A 103 -9.83 6.72 -4.73
C LEU A 103 -10.84 5.57 -4.62
N VAL A 104 -11.39 5.15 -5.76
CA VAL A 104 -12.41 4.11 -5.88
C VAL A 104 -12.29 3.44 -7.26
N GLY A 105 -12.80 2.22 -7.42
CA GLY A 105 -12.79 1.53 -8.71
C GLY A 105 -11.39 1.12 -9.16
N THR A 106 -11.17 1.01 -10.48
CA THR A 106 -9.87 0.55 -11.02
C THR A 106 -9.04 1.70 -11.57
N VAL A 107 -7.77 1.80 -11.20
CA VAL A 107 -6.82 2.69 -11.88
C VAL A 107 -5.77 1.83 -12.57
N THR A 108 -5.73 1.88 -13.90
CA THR A 108 -4.74 1.19 -14.72
C THR A 108 -3.61 2.14 -15.06
N LEU A 109 -2.42 1.76 -14.61
CA LEU A 109 -1.16 2.42 -14.92
C LEU A 109 -0.68 2.00 -16.30
N ASP A 110 -0.18 2.97 -17.05
CA ASP A 110 0.60 2.75 -18.27
C ASP A 110 1.45 4.01 -18.53
N GLY A 111 2.53 3.84 -19.25
CA GLY A 111 3.50 4.88 -19.54
C GLY A 111 4.91 4.47 -19.17
N ASN A 112 5.78 5.47 -19.06
CA ASN A 112 7.21 5.30 -18.77
C ASN A 112 7.70 6.22 -17.64
N LYS A 113 6.76 6.77 -16.87
CA LYS A 113 7.03 7.71 -15.77
C LYS A 113 6.38 7.20 -14.51
N LYS A 114 7.06 7.39 -13.39
CA LYS A 114 6.55 7.00 -12.08
C LYS A 114 5.22 7.69 -11.77
N ALA A 115 4.22 6.91 -11.38
CA ALA A 115 2.98 7.45 -10.84
C ALA A 115 3.09 7.70 -9.32
N VAL A 116 2.41 8.72 -8.82
CA VAL A 116 2.41 9.07 -7.40
C VAL A 116 0.97 9.26 -6.92
N PHE A 117 0.63 8.67 -5.78
CA PHE A 117 -0.68 8.76 -5.13
C PHE A 117 -0.45 9.16 -3.66
N SER A 118 -0.31 10.44 -3.36
CA SER A 118 0.01 10.91 -2.00
C SER A 118 -1.22 11.35 -1.23
N ASP A 119 -1.27 11.09 0.08
CA ASP A 119 -2.33 11.60 0.96
C ASP A 119 -3.74 11.20 0.49
N CYS A 120 -3.82 10.04 -0.16
CA CYS A 120 -5.04 9.51 -0.74
C CYS A 120 -5.75 8.55 0.22
N LYS A 121 -7.05 8.36 -0.01
CA LYS A 121 -7.87 7.49 0.84
C LYS A 121 -8.92 6.72 0.06
N THR A 122 -9.29 5.56 0.56
CA THR A 122 -10.49 4.85 0.12
C THR A 122 -11.73 5.64 0.51
N ILE A 123 -12.69 5.76 -0.40
CA ILE A 123 -13.98 6.42 -0.14
C ILE A 123 -15.17 5.47 -0.13
N ASP A 124 -15.01 4.27 -0.71
CA ASP A 124 -16.04 3.22 -0.77
C ASP A 124 -15.38 1.88 -0.41
N GLN A 125 -15.96 1.18 0.58
CA GLN A 125 -15.47 -0.12 1.04
C GLN A 125 -15.97 -1.28 0.19
N ASP A 126 -17.08 -1.09 -0.54
CA ASP A 126 -17.65 -2.11 -1.43
C ASP A 126 -16.89 -2.14 -2.77
N HIS A 127 -16.31 -1.01 -3.16
CA HIS A 127 -15.52 -0.85 -4.39
C HIS A 127 -14.16 -0.18 -4.13
N PRO A 128 -13.31 -0.74 -3.25
CA PRO A 128 -12.03 -0.13 -2.93
C PRO A 128 -11.14 -0.02 -4.18
N LEU A 129 -10.11 0.83 -4.10
CA LEU A 129 -9.18 1.01 -5.19
C LEU A 129 -8.51 -0.32 -5.57
N VAL A 130 -8.61 -0.68 -6.84
CA VAL A 130 -7.78 -1.67 -7.52
C VAL A 130 -6.77 -0.93 -8.38
N LEU A 131 -5.50 -0.99 -7.99
CA LEU A 131 -4.39 -0.47 -8.79
C LEU A 131 -3.86 -1.57 -9.69
N ASP A 132 -4.08 -1.41 -10.99
CA ASP A 132 -3.61 -2.31 -12.02
C ASP A 132 -2.31 -1.77 -12.60
N MET A 133 -1.21 -2.49 -12.41
CA MET A 133 0.12 -2.06 -12.86
C MET A 133 0.31 -2.21 -14.38
N GLY A 134 -0.66 -2.77 -15.10
CA GLY A 134 -0.63 -2.89 -16.57
C GLY A 134 0.34 -3.96 -17.09
N GLY A 135 0.94 -4.78 -16.23
CA GLY A 135 1.96 -5.78 -16.58
C GLY A 135 3.37 -5.21 -16.57
N SER A 136 3.56 -4.10 -17.27
CA SER A 136 4.82 -3.35 -17.35
C SER A 136 4.56 -1.90 -17.77
N GLY A 137 5.46 -0.99 -17.43
CA GLY A 137 5.51 0.38 -17.93
C GLY A 137 6.10 1.33 -16.89
N GLN A 138 5.69 1.20 -15.62
CA GLN A 138 6.04 2.19 -14.61
C GLN A 138 5.96 1.72 -13.16
N SER A 139 6.84 2.30 -12.34
CA SER A 139 6.79 2.20 -10.87
C SER A 139 5.72 3.14 -10.28
N VAL A 140 5.33 2.88 -9.03
CA VAL A 140 4.35 3.71 -8.30
C VAL A 140 4.81 4.00 -6.87
N SER A 141 4.44 5.18 -6.36
CA SER A 141 4.61 5.55 -4.94
C SER A 141 3.30 6.01 -4.36
N ILE A 142 2.91 5.45 -3.21
CA ILE A 142 1.63 5.68 -2.55
C ILE A 142 1.89 6.07 -1.08
N PRO A 143 2.47 7.26 -0.81
CA PRO A 143 2.73 7.68 0.56
C PRO A 143 1.45 8.19 1.24
N ASN A 144 1.34 7.93 2.55
CA ASN A 144 0.23 8.37 3.41
C ASN A 144 -1.16 7.92 2.92
N TYR A 145 -1.28 6.65 2.50
CA TYR A 145 -2.56 6.08 2.09
C TYR A 145 -3.39 5.62 3.28
N SER A 146 -4.70 5.89 3.26
CA SER A 146 -5.65 5.42 4.27
C SER A 146 -6.78 4.60 3.65
N GLY A 147 -6.87 3.31 3.99
CA GLY A 147 -7.98 2.44 3.58
C GLY A 147 -7.55 1.14 2.91
N LEU A 148 -8.41 0.62 2.04
CA LEU A 148 -8.22 -0.63 1.33
C LEU A 148 -7.57 -0.38 -0.04
N LEU A 149 -6.55 -1.14 -0.37
CA LEU A 149 -5.85 -1.10 -1.65
C LEU A 149 -5.60 -2.51 -2.16
N THR A 150 -6.04 -2.81 -3.37
CA THR A 150 -5.68 -4.03 -4.09
C THR A 150 -4.69 -3.68 -5.19
N ILE A 151 -3.64 -4.48 -5.34
CA ILE A 151 -2.64 -4.32 -6.41
C ILE A 151 -2.59 -5.60 -7.23
N ARG A 152 -2.51 -5.45 -8.54
CA ARG A 152 -2.44 -6.57 -9.49
C ARG A 152 -1.53 -6.27 -10.68
N ASN A 153 -1.23 -7.33 -11.45
CA ASN A 153 -0.53 -7.29 -12.73
C ASN A 153 0.86 -6.62 -12.70
N LEU A 154 1.66 -6.84 -11.64
CA LEU A 154 3.07 -6.46 -11.64
C LEU A 154 3.90 -7.64 -12.17
N THR A 155 4.42 -7.52 -13.40
CA THR A 155 5.15 -8.62 -14.06
C THR A 155 6.59 -8.26 -14.43
N SER A 156 6.97 -6.98 -14.33
CA SER A 156 8.31 -6.51 -14.62
C SER A 156 9.22 -6.53 -13.38
N ALA A 157 10.40 -7.12 -13.50
CA ALA A 157 11.38 -7.18 -12.40
C ALA A 157 12.04 -5.82 -12.07
N SER A 158 11.97 -4.84 -12.98
CA SER A 158 12.57 -3.52 -12.77
C SER A 158 11.63 -2.51 -12.12
N GLU A 159 10.36 -2.86 -11.94
CA GLU A 159 9.36 -1.96 -11.39
C GLU A 159 9.26 -2.08 -9.88
N GLU A 160 8.91 -0.95 -9.27
CA GLU A 160 8.86 -0.80 -7.84
C GLU A 160 7.52 -0.20 -7.40
N ILE A 161 6.98 -0.74 -6.31
CA ILE A 161 5.80 -0.23 -5.62
C ILE A 161 6.22 0.17 -4.22
N GLY A 162 6.12 1.45 -3.88
CA GLY A 162 6.34 1.94 -2.52
C GLY A 162 5.03 2.38 -1.87
N ILE A 163 4.66 1.81 -0.73
CA ILE A 163 3.40 2.11 -0.03
C ILE A 163 3.71 2.56 1.41
N GLY A 164 3.23 3.75 1.76
CA GLY A 164 3.21 4.23 3.13
C GLY A 164 1.78 4.25 3.65
N LEU A 165 1.41 3.28 4.48
CA LEU A 165 0.07 3.17 5.07
C LEU A 165 -0.06 4.01 6.35
N ASN A 166 -1.03 4.90 6.37
CA ASN A 166 -1.46 5.54 7.61
C ASN A 166 -2.32 4.57 8.45
N ALA A 167 -3.28 3.90 7.79
CA ALA A 167 -4.10 2.83 8.32
C ALA A 167 -4.77 2.06 7.16
N GLY A 168 -4.95 0.74 7.29
CA GLY A 168 -5.78 -0.02 6.36
C GLY A 168 -5.22 -1.39 5.98
N MET A 169 -5.50 -1.81 4.75
CA MET A 169 -5.13 -3.13 4.25
C MET A 169 -4.64 -3.03 2.80
N VAL A 170 -3.55 -3.76 2.52
CA VAL A 170 -3.06 -3.98 1.16
C VAL A 170 -3.26 -5.44 0.81
N VAL A 171 -3.89 -5.68 -0.34
CA VAL A 171 -4.04 -7.00 -0.95
C VAL A 171 -3.15 -7.04 -2.19
N LEU A 172 -2.26 -8.03 -2.25
CA LEU A 172 -1.45 -8.34 -3.42
C LEU A 172 -2.07 -9.56 -4.11
N GLU A 173 -2.60 -9.39 -5.33
CA GLU A 173 -3.18 -10.50 -6.10
C GLU A 173 -2.10 -11.46 -6.63
N ASP A 174 -2.52 -12.68 -6.98
CA ASP A 174 -1.67 -13.76 -7.54
C ASP A 174 -1.12 -13.45 -8.95
N THR A 175 -1.65 -12.40 -9.58
CA THR A 175 -1.16 -11.87 -10.87
C THR A 175 0.18 -11.14 -10.73
N ILE A 176 0.63 -10.86 -9.51
CA ILE A 176 1.97 -10.33 -9.23
C ILE A 176 2.98 -11.47 -9.35
N THR A 177 3.94 -11.32 -10.26
CA THR A 177 4.90 -12.38 -10.60
C THR A 177 6.37 -11.94 -10.57
N ALA A 178 6.62 -10.63 -10.51
CA ALA A 178 7.95 -10.04 -10.38
C ALA A 178 7.87 -8.64 -9.75
N GLY A 179 9.02 -7.95 -9.67
CA GLY A 179 9.13 -6.57 -9.18
C GLY A 179 9.38 -6.49 -7.68
N THR A 180 9.59 -5.27 -7.19
CA THR A 180 9.85 -5.01 -5.77
C THR A 180 8.71 -4.21 -5.14
N ILE A 181 8.20 -4.69 -4.02
CA ILE A 181 7.10 -4.08 -3.29
C ILE A 181 7.57 -3.78 -1.88
N ILE A 182 7.53 -2.51 -1.49
CA ILE A 182 7.92 -2.04 -0.16
C ILE A 182 6.68 -1.46 0.52
N ILE A 183 6.33 -2.01 1.68
CA ILE A 183 5.14 -1.62 2.43
C ILE A 183 5.57 -1.25 3.85
N GLY A 184 5.20 -0.05 4.29
CA GLY A 184 5.40 0.40 5.66
C GLY A 184 4.20 1.11 6.25
N GLY A 185 4.26 1.39 7.55
CA GLY A 185 3.20 2.10 8.28
C GLY A 185 2.29 1.17 9.07
N ASN A 186 1.02 1.55 9.30
CA ASN A 186 0.08 0.74 10.09
C ASN A 186 -0.94 0.04 9.18
N GLY A 187 -1.06 -1.28 9.27
CA GLY A 187 -2.07 -1.97 8.48
C GLY A 187 -1.95 -3.48 8.45
N ILE A 188 -2.63 -4.08 7.49
CA ILE A 188 -2.61 -5.52 7.22
C ILE A 188 -2.09 -5.73 5.80
N LEU A 189 -1.21 -6.71 5.62
CA LEU A 189 -0.81 -7.21 4.31
C LEU A 189 -1.45 -8.57 4.09
N MET A 190 -2.18 -8.72 2.99
CA MET A 190 -2.63 -10.01 2.48
C MET A 190 -1.88 -10.31 1.19
N HIS A 191 -0.99 -11.29 1.26
CA HIS A 191 -0.15 -11.70 0.14
C HIS A 191 0.12 -13.20 0.22
N THR A 192 0.08 -13.86 -0.94
CA THR A 192 0.62 -15.20 -1.14
C THR A 192 1.63 -15.10 -2.26
N GLN A 193 2.88 -15.48 -1.99
CA GLN A 193 3.93 -15.40 -3.00
C GLN A 193 3.66 -16.39 -4.13
N THR A 194 3.61 -15.90 -5.36
CA THR A 194 3.24 -16.65 -6.57
C THR A 194 4.34 -16.67 -7.62
N GLY A 195 5.29 -15.74 -7.57
CA GLY A 195 6.41 -15.65 -8.48
C GLY A 195 7.74 -15.28 -7.81
N SER A 196 8.52 -14.47 -8.51
CA SER A 196 9.83 -13.96 -8.07
C SER A 196 9.77 -12.52 -7.57
N GLU A 197 8.57 -12.02 -7.25
CA GLU A 197 8.38 -10.73 -6.59
C GLU A 197 9.10 -10.68 -5.24
N ILE A 198 9.62 -9.50 -4.90
CA ILE A 198 10.25 -9.23 -3.62
C ILE A 198 9.29 -8.35 -2.82
N VAL A 199 8.74 -8.89 -1.74
CA VAL A 199 7.86 -8.15 -0.82
C VAL A 199 8.62 -7.84 0.47
N ASN A 200 8.96 -6.58 0.67
CA ASN A 200 9.52 -6.07 1.92
C ASN A 200 8.41 -5.40 2.74
N SER A 201 8.03 -6.06 3.85
CA SER A 201 7.05 -5.57 4.81
C SER A 201 7.65 -5.27 6.19
N ASP A 202 8.97 -5.11 6.29
CA ASP A 202 9.64 -4.90 7.58
C ASP A 202 9.22 -3.59 8.25
N GLY A 203 8.83 -2.59 7.43
CA GLY A 203 8.30 -1.32 7.92
C GLY A 203 6.83 -1.36 8.33
N LEU A 204 6.13 -2.49 8.16
CA LEU A 204 4.70 -2.62 8.44
C LEU A 204 4.45 -3.02 9.90
N MET A 205 3.83 -2.13 10.66
CA MET A 205 3.35 -2.38 12.00
C MET A 205 1.99 -3.08 11.95
N ASN A 206 1.99 -4.37 12.25
CA ASN A 206 0.80 -5.20 12.32
C ASN A 206 0.90 -6.22 13.47
N LYS A 207 -0.20 -6.90 13.80
CA LYS A 207 -0.23 -7.85 14.93
C LYS A 207 0.84 -8.94 14.81
N THR A 208 1.03 -9.50 13.62
CA THR A 208 2.01 -10.57 13.36
C THR A 208 3.42 -10.04 13.48
N GLY A 209 3.73 -8.92 12.82
CA GLY A 209 5.06 -8.29 12.88
C GLY A 209 5.44 -7.88 14.30
N ILE A 210 4.51 -7.37 15.11
CA ILE A 210 4.78 -7.06 16.53
C ILE A 210 5.00 -8.34 17.33
N ALA A 211 4.17 -9.37 17.13
CA ALA A 211 4.35 -10.64 17.83
C ALA A 211 5.71 -11.26 17.49
N ASP A 212 6.09 -11.24 16.21
CA ASP A 212 7.34 -11.81 15.74
C ASP A 212 8.54 -11.01 16.28
N ALA A 213 8.47 -9.68 16.20
CA ALA A 213 9.52 -8.80 16.71
C ALA A 213 9.75 -8.95 18.22
N VAL A 214 8.72 -9.27 19.01
CA VAL A 214 8.85 -9.43 20.46
C VAL A 214 9.20 -10.86 20.86
N LEU A 215 8.51 -11.85 20.30
CA LEU A 215 8.62 -13.25 20.74
C LEU A 215 9.88 -13.93 20.20
N TYR A 216 10.34 -13.53 19.02
CA TYR A 216 11.51 -14.14 18.38
C TYR A 216 12.79 -13.33 18.53
N GLU A 217 12.76 -12.18 19.21
CA GLU A 217 13.97 -11.46 19.58
C GLU A 217 14.85 -12.33 20.51
N THR A 218 16.12 -12.43 20.17
CA THR A 218 17.12 -13.14 20.98
C THR A 218 17.36 -12.39 22.28
N VAL A 219 17.13 -13.06 23.40
CA VAL A 219 17.32 -12.48 24.75
C VAL A 219 18.60 -13.01 25.40
N GLU A 220 18.95 -14.27 25.15
CA GLU A 220 20.14 -14.91 25.74
C GLU A 220 20.77 -15.87 24.73
N ASP A 221 22.00 -15.55 24.28
CA ASP A 221 22.77 -16.27 23.26
C ASP A 221 22.00 -16.55 21.95
N SER A 222 21.33 -17.71 21.87
CA SER A 222 20.55 -18.17 20.72
C SER A 222 19.07 -18.39 21.06
N LEU A 223 18.66 -18.05 22.27
CA LEU A 223 17.31 -18.24 22.77
C LEU A 223 16.48 -16.98 22.56
N SER A 224 15.35 -17.16 21.88
CA SER A 224 14.33 -16.12 21.79
C SER A 224 13.59 -15.91 23.11
N LEU A 225 12.90 -14.78 23.26
CA LEU A 225 12.01 -14.55 24.40
C LEU A 225 11.00 -15.69 24.59
N GLU A 226 10.39 -16.19 23.50
CA GLU A 226 9.50 -17.34 23.55
C GLU A 226 10.21 -18.59 24.11
N SER A 227 11.44 -18.84 23.65
CA SER A 227 12.26 -19.97 24.08
C SER A 227 12.55 -19.90 25.58
N VAL A 228 12.95 -18.73 26.08
CA VAL A 228 13.22 -18.48 27.49
C VAL A 228 11.96 -18.67 28.33
N LEU A 229 10.82 -18.11 27.92
CA LEU A 229 9.55 -18.28 28.63
C LEU A 229 9.16 -19.76 28.74
N ARG A 230 9.37 -20.53 27.67
CA ARG A 230 9.09 -21.97 27.67
C ARG A 230 9.97 -22.74 28.66
N LEU A 231 11.25 -22.37 28.77
CA LEU A 231 12.18 -22.97 29.73
C LEU A 231 11.82 -22.58 31.17
N ILE A 232 11.47 -21.31 31.44
CA ILE A 232 11.02 -20.85 32.76
C ILE A 232 9.75 -21.58 33.18
N LEU A 233 8.78 -21.74 32.28
CA LEU A 233 7.54 -22.48 32.56
C LEU A 233 7.83 -23.94 32.92
N SER A 234 8.79 -24.58 32.24
CA SER A 234 9.21 -25.95 32.58
C SER A 234 9.81 -26.05 33.97
N ALA A 235 10.58 -25.05 34.40
CA ALA A 235 11.22 -25.04 35.71
C ALA A 235 10.25 -24.73 36.87
N THR A 236 9.21 -23.93 36.60
CA THR A 236 8.30 -23.39 37.62
C THR A 236 7.00 -24.16 37.76
N THR A 237 6.50 -24.75 36.66
CA THR A 237 5.19 -25.40 36.60
C THR A 237 5.22 -26.79 35.98
N GLY A 238 6.34 -27.17 35.36
CA GLY A 238 6.50 -28.47 34.74
C GLY A 238 6.78 -29.58 35.76
N ASP A 239 6.52 -30.82 35.35
CA ASP A 239 6.92 -31.98 36.13
C ASP A 239 8.45 -32.04 36.25
N SER A 240 8.94 -32.46 37.42
CA SER A 240 10.36 -32.74 37.63
C SER A 240 10.61 -34.24 37.78
N ALA A 241 11.77 -34.71 37.35
CA ALA A 241 12.20 -36.09 37.50
C ALA A 241 13.68 -36.15 37.93
N GLY A 242 14.04 -37.22 38.64
CA GLY A 242 15.42 -37.46 39.07
C GLY A 242 15.85 -36.65 40.30
N ALA A 243 14.91 -36.11 41.07
CA ALA A 243 15.19 -35.50 42.38
C ALA A 243 15.95 -36.49 43.28
N GLY A 244 17.12 -36.07 43.78
CA GLY A 244 17.97 -36.90 44.64
C GLY A 244 18.82 -37.94 43.89
N THR A 245 18.95 -37.83 42.56
CA THR A 245 19.84 -38.65 41.74
C THR A 245 20.89 -37.79 41.02
N ASP A 246 21.88 -38.41 40.38
CA ASP A 246 22.95 -37.72 39.64
C ASP A 246 22.44 -36.91 38.43
N THR A 247 21.19 -37.14 38.01
CA THR A 247 20.54 -36.45 36.88
C THR A 247 19.21 -35.87 37.31
N PHE A 248 18.98 -34.59 37.02
CA PHE A 248 17.73 -33.89 37.31
C PHE A 248 17.15 -33.26 36.05
N GLU A 249 15.84 -33.40 35.86
CA GLU A 249 15.12 -32.92 34.68
C GLU A 249 13.91 -32.09 35.05
N TYR A 250 13.75 -30.94 34.38
CA TYR A 250 12.50 -30.19 34.29
C TYR A 250 11.82 -30.50 32.95
N LYS A 251 10.54 -30.87 33.00
CA LYS A 251 9.75 -31.28 31.84
C LYS A 251 8.74 -30.22 31.43
N SER A 252 8.16 -30.37 30.25
CA SER A 252 7.00 -29.59 29.82
C SER A 252 5.83 -29.77 30.79
N VAL A 253 4.87 -28.85 30.75
CA VAL A 253 3.67 -28.88 31.62
C VAL A 253 2.86 -30.19 31.47
N ASN A 254 2.92 -30.84 30.32
CA ASN A 254 2.29 -32.14 30.09
C ASN A 254 3.19 -33.36 30.42
N GLY A 255 4.37 -33.14 31.02
CA GLY A 255 5.34 -34.18 31.40
C GLY A 255 6.03 -34.91 30.23
N ALA A 256 5.69 -34.58 28.98
CA ALA A 256 6.10 -35.37 27.81
C ALA A 256 7.53 -35.12 27.35
N LYS A 257 8.05 -33.90 27.52
CA LYS A 257 9.34 -33.48 26.95
C LYS A 257 10.24 -32.90 28.03
N SER A 258 11.46 -33.42 28.17
CA SER A 258 12.48 -32.84 29.05
C SER A 258 13.03 -31.56 28.42
N ARG A 259 12.88 -30.44 29.14
CA ARG A 259 13.19 -29.08 28.67
C ARG A 259 14.53 -28.59 29.19
N ILE A 260 14.85 -28.94 30.44
CA ILE A 260 16.14 -28.66 31.06
C ILE A 260 16.63 -29.95 31.71
N LYS A 261 17.82 -30.42 31.35
CA LYS A 261 18.48 -31.55 32.01
C LYS A 261 19.78 -31.07 32.62
N SER A 262 20.07 -31.55 33.81
CA SER A 262 21.32 -31.23 34.50
C SER A 262 21.87 -32.43 35.24
N THR A 263 23.19 -32.44 35.41
CA THR A 263 23.91 -33.31 36.34
C THR A 263 24.48 -32.50 37.50
N PHE A 264 24.96 -33.17 38.53
CA PHE A 264 25.66 -32.55 39.65
C PHE A 264 27.11 -33.03 39.67
N ASP A 265 28.05 -32.12 39.92
CA ASP A 265 29.45 -32.48 40.14
C ASP A 265 29.68 -32.94 41.60
N GLU A 266 30.92 -33.32 41.92
CA GLU A 266 31.31 -33.80 43.26
C GLU A 266 31.12 -32.73 44.35
N ASP A 267 31.12 -31.45 43.97
CA ASP A 267 30.88 -30.31 44.85
C ASP A 267 29.39 -29.98 44.99
N GLY A 268 28.51 -30.71 44.28
CA GLY A 268 27.07 -30.49 44.28
C GLY A 268 26.60 -29.33 43.40
N ASN A 269 27.46 -28.78 42.54
CA ASN A 269 27.07 -27.74 41.60
C ASN A 269 26.27 -28.33 40.44
N ARG A 270 25.23 -27.60 40.02
CA ARG A 270 24.38 -27.99 38.90
C ARG A 270 25.06 -27.64 37.58
N GLN A 271 25.20 -28.63 36.69
CA GLN A 271 25.70 -28.45 35.32
C GLN A 271 24.58 -28.78 34.33
N ILE A 272 24.24 -27.84 33.44
CA ILE A 272 23.19 -28.04 32.43
C ILE A 272 23.75 -28.88 31.27
N THR A 273 23.11 -29.99 30.97
CA THR A 273 23.50 -30.92 29.89
C THR A 273 22.52 -30.91 28.72
N LEU A 274 21.32 -30.37 28.90
CA LEU A 274 20.34 -30.16 27.83
C LEU A 274 19.54 -28.89 28.10
N LEU A 275 19.36 -28.12 27.04
CA LEU A 275 18.42 -27.02 26.98
C LEU A 275 17.59 -27.18 25.70
N ASP A 276 16.30 -27.50 25.84
CA ASP A 276 15.40 -27.72 24.70
C ASP A 276 14.19 -26.81 24.77
N ALA A 277 14.26 -25.72 24.02
CA ALA A 277 13.19 -24.73 23.90
C ALA A 277 12.22 -24.97 22.73
N SER A 278 12.35 -26.08 21.97
CA SER A 278 11.59 -26.33 20.73
C SER A 278 10.16 -26.83 20.91
#